data_AF-A0A934XW50-F1
#
_entry.id   AF-A0A934XW50-F1
#
_cell.length_a   1.000
_cell.length_b   1.000
_cell.length_c   1.000
_cell.angle_alpha   90.00
_cell.angle_beta   90.00
_cell.angle_gamma   90.00
#
_symmetry.space_group_name_H-M   'P 1'
#
loop_
_entity.id
_entity.type
_entity.pdbx_description
1 polymer ?
#
loop_
_entity_poly.entity_id
_entity_poly.type
_entity_poly.pdbx_seq_one_letter_code
_entity_poly.pdbx_strand_id
1 'polypeptide(L)'
;MVDDPSEHAELLLSDPDKRRAANRELTRLVETGLTEQHSTRRWAYYTLNAPVEVTIQPQPDTPERQILAHVAQHGTIKRSQCRALLGITEVQARYLLHKMCDQGLLRLEGTRRGASYRLP
;
A
#
# COMPACT_ATOMS: atom_id res chain seq x y z
N MET A 1 19.54 -6.06 21.97
CA MET A 1 18.99 -6.95 20.93
C MET A 1 18.39 -6.03 19.88
N VAL A 2 19.27 -5.44 19.07
CA VAL A 2 18.91 -4.58 17.95
C VAL A 2 19.33 -5.44 16.76
N ASP A 3 18.36 -5.85 15.95
CA ASP A 3 18.59 -6.61 14.73
C ASP A 3 19.78 -6.04 13.96
N ASP A 4 20.78 -6.89 13.73
CA ASP A 4 21.92 -6.55 12.89
C ASP A 4 21.39 -6.40 11.44
N PRO A 5 21.44 -5.21 10.83
CA PRO A 5 20.88 -4.97 9.50
C PRO A 5 21.62 -5.73 8.38
N SER A 6 22.71 -6.43 8.70
CA SER A 6 23.62 -7.02 7.74
C SER A 6 23.07 -8.27 7.03
N GLU A 7 22.20 -9.06 7.65
CA GLU A 7 21.77 -10.35 7.05
C GLU A 7 20.80 -10.20 5.86
N HIS A 8 20.03 -9.11 5.79
CA HIS A 8 19.04 -8.95 4.71
C HIS A 8 19.59 -8.24 3.45
N ALA A 9 20.73 -7.55 3.54
CA ALA A 9 21.32 -6.83 2.42
C ALA A 9 22.16 -7.73 1.49
N GLU A 10 22.60 -8.90 1.98
CA GLU A 10 23.62 -9.72 1.31
C GLU A 10 23.08 -10.48 0.08
N LEU A 11 21.76 -10.67 -0.03
CA LEU A 11 21.15 -11.41 -1.16
C LEU A 11 20.74 -10.50 -2.35
N LEU A 12 20.62 -9.19 -2.16
CA LEU A 12 20.17 -8.24 -3.21
C LEU A 12 21.31 -7.45 -3.87
N LEU A 13 22.55 -7.58 -3.38
CA LEU A 13 23.72 -6.81 -3.82
C LEU A 13 24.80 -7.65 -4.54
N SER A 14 24.49 -8.87 -4.98
CA SER A 14 25.44 -9.77 -5.65
C SER A 14 25.96 -9.25 -7.01
N ASP A 15 25.40 -8.16 -7.52
CA ASP A 15 25.83 -7.51 -8.76
C ASP A 15 26.64 -6.22 -8.44
N PRO A 16 27.97 -6.23 -8.63
CA PRO A 16 28.83 -5.10 -8.30
C PRO A 16 28.50 -3.84 -9.12
N ASP A 17 27.88 -4.00 -10.30
CA ASP A 17 27.48 -2.88 -11.15
C ASP A 17 26.20 -2.21 -10.64
N LYS A 18 25.25 -2.99 -10.10
CA LYS A 18 24.07 -2.43 -9.41
C LYS A 18 24.47 -1.65 -8.17
N ARG A 19 25.41 -2.16 -7.37
CA ARG A 19 25.92 -1.46 -6.19
C ARG A 19 26.58 -0.14 -6.56
N ARG A 20 27.38 -0.10 -7.63
CA ARG A 20 28.01 1.13 -8.12
C ARG A 20 26.98 2.12 -8.67
N ALA A 21 25.99 1.64 -9.41
CA ALA A 21 24.90 2.46 -9.92
C ALA A 21 24.10 3.10 -8.79
N ALA A 22 23.72 2.32 -7.77
CA ALA A 22 23.00 2.78 -6.60
C ALA A 22 23.80 3.82 -5.80
N ASN A 23 25.09 3.58 -5.54
CA ASN A 23 25.94 4.56 -4.84
C ASN A 23 26.04 5.87 -5.62
N ARG A 24 26.19 5.82 -6.95
CA ARG A 24 26.25 7.02 -7.79
C ARG A 24 24.93 7.81 -7.74
N GLU A 25 23.79 7.14 -7.73
CA GLU A 25 22.49 7.81 -7.59
C GLU A 25 22.32 8.46 -6.22
N LEU A 26 22.71 7.78 -5.15
CA LEU A 26 22.69 8.34 -3.80
C LEU A 26 23.60 9.57 -3.68
N THR A 27 24.81 9.52 -4.28
CA THR A 27 25.70 10.70 -4.33
C THR A 27 25.04 11.88 -5.03
N ARG A 28 24.36 11.66 -6.15
CA ARG A 28 23.63 12.74 -6.85
C ARG A 28 22.47 13.31 -6.02
N LEU A 29 21.79 12.49 -5.24
CA LEU A 29 20.71 12.96 -4.36
C LEU A 29 21.25 13.80 -3.19
N VAL A 30 22.45 13.49 -2.71
CA VAL A 30 23.16 14.31 -1.71
C VAL A 30 23.62 15.63 -2.33
N GLU A 31 24.21 15.59 -3.52
CA GLU A 31 24.65 16.79 -4.25
C GLU A 31 23.50 17.75 -4.57
N THR A 32 22.30 17.23 -4.81
CA THR A 32 21.09 18.05 -5.05
C THR A 32 20.40 18.52 -3.77
N GLY A 33 20.89 18.13 -2.59
CA GLY A 33 20.32 18.48 -1.28
C GLY A 33 19.00 17.77 -0.96
N LEU A 34 18.59 16.79 -1.78
CA LEU A 34 17.40 15.97 -1.55
C LEU A 34 17.61 14.97 -0.41
N THR A 35 18.84 14.50 -0.22
CA THR A 35 19.20 13.61 0.89
C THR A 35 20.41 14.12 1.66
N GLU A 36 20.44 13.82 2.96
CA GLU A 36 21.59 13.97 3.84
C GLU A 36 22.25 12.62 4.08
N GLN A 37 23.55 12.50 3.80
CA GLN A 37 24.31 11.30 4.13
C GLN A 37 24.85 11.39 5.55
N HIS A 38 24.51 10.41 6.37
CA HIS A 38 25.14 10.18 7.66
C HIS A 38 26.07 8.97 7.55
N SER A 39 27.37 9.22 7.66
CA SER A 39 28.37 8.15 7.66
C SER A 39 28.68 7.72 9.09
N THR A 40 28.55 6.43 9.36
CA THR A 40 29.23 5.80 10.49
C THR A 40 30.40 4.98 9.94
N ARG A 41 31.38 4.64 10.80
CA ARG A 41 32.68 4.05 10.38
C ARG A 41 32.59 2.86 9.41
N ARG A 42 31.47 2.13 9.34
CA ARG A 42 31.30 0.94 8.49
C ARG A 42 30.02 0.92 7.64
N TRP A 43 29.09 1.85 7.84
CA TRP A 43 27.82 1.91 7.12
C TRP A 43 27.35 3.36 6.98
N ALA A 44 26.69 3.68 5.87
CA ALA A 44 26.06 4.97 5.63
C ALA A 44 24.53 4.80 5.65
N TYR A 45 23.84 5.72 6.32
CA TYR A 45 22.40 5.87 6.21
C TYR A 45 22.09 7.26 5.64
N TYR A 46 20.97 7.37 4.94
CA TYR A 46 20.57 8.60 4.25
C TYR A 46 19.24 9.09 4.80
N THR A 47 19.17 10.36 5.16
CA THR A 47 17.93 11.03 5.56
C THR A 47 17.39 11.79 4.36
N LEU A 48 16.08 11.73 4.11
CA LEU A 48 15.45 12.50 3.05
C LEU A 48 15.12 13.90 3.57
N ASN A 49 15.65 14.93 2.89
CA ASN A 49 15.48 16.33 3.27
C ASN A 49 14.33 17.03 2.53
N ALA A 50 13.76 16.38 1.53
CA ALA A 50 12.58 16.89 0.85
C ALA A 50 11.33 16.66 1.73
N PRO A 51 10.48 17.69 1.96
CA PRO A 51 9.14 17.43 2.43
C PRO A 51 8.46 16.54 1.39
N VAL A 52 8.19 15.29 1.76
CA VAL A 52 7.47 14.37 0.89
C VAL A 52 6.02 14.83 0.87
N GLU A 53 5.69 15.68 -0.09
CA GLU A 53 4.31 15.82 -0.52
C GLU A 53 3.93 14.50 -1.20
N VAL A 54 3.36 13.58 -0.41
CA VAL A 54 2.82 12.32 -0.92
C VAL A 54 1.65 12.68 -1.84
N THR A 55 1.95 12.88 -3.12
CA THR A 55 0.92 12.97 -4.14
C THR A 55 0.37 11.57 -4.31
N ILE A 56 -0.72 11.27 -3.61
CA ILE A 56 -1.50 10.06 -3.81
C ILE A 56 -2.01 10.12 -5.24
N GLN A 57 -1.28 9.50 -6.18
CA GLN A 57 -1.75 9.37 -7.54
C GLN A 57 -3.11 8.66 -7.47
N PRO A 58 -4.17 9.22 -8.08
CA PRO A 58 -5.43 8.52 -8.18
C PRO A 58 -5.17 7.26 -9.00
N GLN A 59 -5.03 6.15 -8.28
CA GLN A 59 -4.99 4.82 -8.86
C GLN A 59 -6.28 4.62 -9.66
N PRO A 60 -6.26 3.79 -10.72
CA PRO A 60 -7.44 3.54 -11.53
C PRO A 60 -8.64 3.23 -10.63
N ASP A 61 -9.77 3.84 -10.96
CA ASP A 61 -10.98 3.81 -10.14
C ASP A 61 -11.62 2.42 -10.26
N THR A 62 -11.11 1.47 -9.48
CA THR A 62 -11.60 0.09 -9.50
C THR A 62 -12.86 -0.03 -8.65
N PRO A 63 -13.78 -0.95 -9.00
CA PRO A 63 -14.96 -1.24 -8.19
C PRO A 63 -14.63 -1.54 -6.72
N GLU A 64 -13.56 -2.29 -6.46
CA GLU A 64 -13.08 -2.58 -5.11
C GLU A 64 -12.69 -1.30 -4.34
N ARG A 65 -12.06 -0.33 -5.02
CA ARG A 65 -11.63 0.93 -4.40
C ARG A 65 -12.81 1.82 -4.02
N GLN A 66 -13.82 1.90 -4.87
CA GLN A 66 -15.04 2.65 -4.56
C GLN A 66 -15.78 2.03 -3.36
N ILE A 67 -15.81 0.69 -3.26
CA ILE A 67 -16.37 -0.01 -2.10
C ILE A 67 -15.57 0.32 -0.84
N LEU A 68 -14.23 0.22 -0.89
CA LEU A 68 -13.38 0.54 0.26
C LEU A 68 -13.54 1.99 0.71
N ALA A 69 -13.62 2.94 -0.23
CA ALA A 69 -13.87 4.35 0.07
C ALA A 69 -15.24 4.55 0.74
N HIS A 70 -16.28 3.89 0.25
CA HIS A 70 -17.61 3.95 0.86
C HIS A 70 -17.63 3.37 2.27
N VAL A 71 -17.00 2.22 2.49
CA VAL A 71 -16.92 1.59 3.83
C VAL A 71 -16.06 2.43 4.78
N ALA A 72 -14.99 3.07 4.29
CA ALA A 72 -14.20 3.98 5.11
C ALA A 72 -15.00 5.21 5.56
N GLN A 73 -15.91 5.72 4.71
CA GLN A 73 -16.75 6.88 5.01
C GLN A 73 -17.98 6.53 5.86
N HIS A 74 -18.63 5.39 5.62
CA HIS A 74 -19.91 5.02 6.23
C HIS A 74 -19.82 3.86 7.24
N GLY A 75 -18.64 3.27 7.41
CA GLY A 75 -18.36 2.15 8.33
C GLY A 75 -18.73 0.77 7.80
N THR A 76 -19.82 0.64 7.04
CA THR A 76 -20.29 -0.64 6.49
C THR A 76 -20.93 -0.48 5.12
N ILE A 77 -21.03 -1.57 4.36
CA ILE A 77 -21.77 -1.64 3.10
C ILE A 77 -22.63 -2.90 3.01
N LYS A 78 -23.86 -2.78 2.56
CA LYS A 78 -24.77 -3.89 2.23
C LYS A 78 -24.73 -4.20 0.74
N ARG A 79 -25.17 -5.39 0.35
CA ARG A 79 -25.26 -5.79 -1.08
C ARG A 79 -26.09 -4.82 -1.92
N SER A 80 -27.22 -4.35 -1.39
CA SER A 80 -28.07 -3.35 -2.05
C SER A 80 -27.35 -2.02 -2.27
N GLN A 81 -26.55 -1.57 -1.30
CA GLN A 81 -25.74 -0.36 -1.41
C GLN A 81 -24.62 -0.55 -2.44
N CYS A 82 -23.96 -1.71 -2.46
CA CYS A 82 -22.95 -2.03 -3.48
C CYS A 82 -23.52 -2.01 -4.91
N ARG A 83 -24.75 -2.50 -5.10
CA ARG A 83 -25.45 -2.41 -6.40
C ARG A 83 -25.74 -0.97 -6.81
N ALA A 84 -26.25 -0.16 -5.89
CA ALA A 84 -26.56 1.24 -6.16
C ALA A 84 -25.27 2.04 -6.45
N LEU A 85 -24.19 1.74 -5.74
CA LEU A 85 -22.90 2.42 -5.87
C LEU A 85 -22.20 2.12 -7.20
N LEU A 86 -22.23 0.86 -7.66
CA LEU A 86 -21.52 0.43 -8.88
C LEU A 86 -22.43 0.27 -10.10
N GLY A 87 -23.76 0.38 -9.95
CA GLY A 87 -24.71 0.14 -11.04
C GLY A 87 -24.76 -1.32 -11.53
N ILE A 88 -24.35 -2.28 -10.69
CA ILE A 88 -24.21 -3.71 -11.06
C ILE A 88 -25.40 -4.57 -10.61
N THR A 89 -25.48 -5.78 -11.17
CA THR A 89 -26.48 -6.78 -10.78
C THR A 89 -26.24 -7.35 -9.38
N GLU A 90 -27.26 -7.96 -8.78
CA GLU A 90 -27.14 -8.63 -7.47
C GLU A 90 -26.10 -9.74 -7.47
N VAL A 91 -26.04 -10.52 -8.55
CA VAL A 91 -25.08 -11.63 -8.69
C VAL A 91 -23.65 -11.10 -8.72
N GLN A 92 -23.40 -10.01 -9.47
CA GLN A 92 -22.10 -9.37 -9.54
C GLN A 92 -21.70 -8.74 -8.19
N ALA A 93 -22.63 -8.03 -7.52
CA ALA A 93 -22.36 -7.43 -6.22
C ALA A 93 -22.01 -8.49 -5.16
N ARG A 94 -22.77 -9.59 -5.14
CA ARG A 94 -22.47 -10.72 -4.26
C ARG A 94 -21.09 -11.31 -4.54
N TYR A 95 -20.78 -11.57 -5.82
CA TYR A 95 -19.49 -12.13 -6.22
C TYR A 95 -18.33 -11.22 -5.82
N LEU A 96 -18.43 -9.91 -6.11
CA LEU A 96 -17.40 -8.93 -5.80
C LEU A 96 -17.14 -8.81 -4.30
N LEU A 97 -18.19 -8.67 -3.49
CA LEU A 97 -18.06 -8.58 -2.04
C LEU A 97 -17.49 -9.86 -1.41
N HIS A 98 -17.83 -11.03 -1.96
CA HIS A 98 -17.25 -12.30 -1.52
C HIS A 98 -15.76 -12.38 -1.86
N LYS A 99 -15.39 -12.07 -3.11
CA LYS A 99 -14.00 -11.99 -3.56
C LYS A 99 -13.18 -11.05 -2.67
N MET A 100 -13.72 -9.88 -2.32
CA MET A 100 -13.04 -8.94 -1.41
C MET A 100 -12.88 -9.49 0.02
N CYS A 101 -13.83 -10.31 0.50
CA CYS A 101 -13.66 -11.01 1.78
C CYS A 101 -12.57 -12.09 1.69
N ASP A 102 -12.54 -12.86 0.60
CA ASP A 102 -11.54 -13.90 0.36
C ASP A 102 -10.12 -13.29 0.28
N GLN A 103 -10.01 -12.07 -0.24
CA GLN A 103 -8.77 -11.29 -0.28
C GLN A 103 -8.42 -10.60 1.05
N GLY A 104 -9.26 -10.72 2.07
CA GLY A 104 -9.05 -10.07 3.38
C GLY A 104 -9.26 -8.56 3.38
N LEU A 105 -9.87 -7.99 2.34
CA LEU A 105 -10.15 -6.54 2.24
C LEU A 105 -11.39 -6.13 3.03
N LEU A 106 -12.33 -7.05 3.22
CA LEU A 106 -13.56 -6.85 3.97
C LEU A 106 -13.85 -8.05 4.87
N ARG A 107 -14.67 -7.82 5.89
CA ARG A 107 -15.24 -8.85 6.75
C ARG A 107 -16.76 -8.80 6.69
N LEU A 108 -17.39 -9.95 6.51
CA LEU A 108 -18.84 -10.10 6.65
C LEU A 108 -19.23 -10.07 8.14
N GLU A 109 -20.14 -9.17 8.49
CA GLU A 109 -20.73 -9.03 9.81
C GLU A 109 -22.24 -9.26 9.74
N GLY A 110 -22.77 -10.03 10.68
CA GLY A 110 -24.20 -10.34 10.76
C GLY A 110 -24.65 -11.53 9.91
N THR A 111 -25.95 -11.86 10.00
CA THR A 111 -26.56 -13.01 9.32
C THR A 111 -27.82 -12.64 8.56
N ARG A 112 -28.10 -13.39 7.47
CA ARG A 112 -29.30 -13.26 6.61
C ARG A 112 -29.54 -11.82 6.11
N ARG A 113 -30.64 -11.20 6.53
CA ARG A 113 -31.09 -9.86 6.08
C ARG A 113 -30.31 -8.72 6.73
N GLY A 114 -29.57 -8.99 7.81
CA GLY A 114 -28.74 -8.01 8.51
C GLY A 114 -27.27 -8.05 8.08
N ALA A 115 -26.90 -8.86 7.09
CA ALA A 115 -25.52 -9.02 6.67
C ALA A 115 -24.96 -7.72 6.05
N SER A 116 -23.87 -7.22 6.62
CA SER A 116 -23.12 -6.05 6.18
C SER A 116 -21.64 -6.37 6.09
N TYR A 117 -20.93 -5.67 5.22
CA TYR A 117 -19.51 -5.83 5.00
C TYR A 117 -18.80 -4.62 5.59
N ARG A 118 -17.74 -4.84 6.37
CA ARG A 118 -16.92 -3.80 7.02
C ARG A 118 -15.45 -4.02 6.74
N LEU A 119 -14.61 -3.04 7.04
CA LEU A 119 -13.18 -3.25 7.07
C LEU A 119 -12.82 -4.32 8.13
N PRO A 120 -11.82 -5.18 7.84
CA PRO A 120 -11.44 -6.31 8.69
C PRO A 120 -11.03 -5.91 10.11
#